data_AF-K2C9E7-F1
#
_entry.id   AF-K2C9E7-F1
#
_cell.length_a   1.000
_cell.length_b   1.000
_cell.length_c   1.000
_cell.angle_alpha   90.00
_cell.angle_beta   90.00
_cell.angle_gamma   90.00
#
_symmetry.space_group_name_H-M   'P 1'
#
loop_
_entity.id
_entity.type
_entity.pdbx_description
1 polymer ?
#
loop_
_entity_poly.entity_id
_entity_poly.type
_entity_poly.pdbx_seq_one_letter_code
_entity_poly.pdbx_strand_id
1 'polypeptide(L)' 'MLDPKLLRQDPDMVAREAKRHGVTIDIAAWKVLEEKRKTLQEHTQNLQSKRNTLAKQIGIAKSKNEDAAAL' A
#
# COMPACT_ATOMS: atom_id res chain seq x y z
N MET A 1 4.54 -21.52 -5.40
CA MET A 1 4.60 -20.08 -5.03
C MET A 1 4.00 -19.95 -3.62
N LEU A 2 4.67 -19.27 -2.70
CA LEU A 2 4.17 -19.10 -1.33
C LEU A 2 2.99 -18.12 -1.32
N ASP A 3 1.91 -18.44 -0.60
CA ASP A 3 0.75 -17.54 -0.47
C ASP A 3 1.17 -16.27 0.31
N PRO A 4 1.13 -15.07 -0.32
CA PRO A 4 1.48 -13.83 0.36
C PRO A 4 0.51 -13.47 1.48
N LYS A 5 -0.73 -13.98 1.48
CA LYS A 5 -1.68 -13.79 2.57
C LYS A 5 -1.26 -14.59 3.79
N LEU A 6 -0.89 -15.85 3.61
CA LEU A 6 -0.38 -16.72 4.67
C LEU A 6 0.87 -16.12 5.31
N LEU A 7 1.83 -15.66 4.50
CA LEU A 7 3.06 -15.04 4.98
C LEU A 7 2.79 -13.75 5.77
N ARG A 8 1.75 -13.00 5.44
CA ARG A 8 1.34 -11.79 6.18
C ARG A 8 0.60 -12.09 7.47
N GLN A 9 -0.11 -13.20 7.56
CA GLN A 9 -0.87 -13.58 8.74
C GLN A 9 0.01 -14.22 9.80
N ASP A 10 0.90 -15.14 9.42
CA ASP A 10 1.80 -15.83 10.34
C ASP A 10 3.19 -16.06 9.71
N PRO A 11 4.02 -15.00 9.63
CA PRO A 11 5.35 -15.09 9.05
C PRO A 11 6.28 -16.04 9.81
N ASP A 12 6.10 -16.15 11.13
CA ASP A 12 6.93 -16.97 12.00
C ASP A 12 6.62 -18.48 11.82
N MET A 13 5.35 -18.86 11.63
CA MET A 13 4.98 -20.21 11.22
C MET A 13 5.57 -20.58 9.86
N VAL A 14 5.45 -19.68 8.87
CA VAL A 14 6.00 -19.92 7.53
C VAL A 14 7.52 -20.08 7.56
N ALA A 15 8.23 -19.31 8.39
CA ALA A 15 9.68 -19.48 8.59
C ALA A 15 10.03 -20.85 9.17
N ARG A 16 9.25 -21.34 10.14
CA ARG A 16 9.47 -22.66 10.76
C ARG A 16 9.27 -23.79 9.76
N GLU A 17 8.20 -23.75 8.97
CA GLU A 17 7.97 -24.76 7.93
C GLU A 17 9.01 -24.68 6.81
N ALA A 18 9.37 -23.47 6.36
CA ALA A 18 10.44 -23.29 5.38
C ALA A 18 11.77 -23.90 5.87
N LYS A 19 12.09 -23.72 7.16
CA LYS A 19 13.30 -24.28 7.77
C LYS A 19 13.30 -25.81 7.80
N ARG A 20 12.14 -26.45 7.97
CA ARG A 20 12.00 -27.93 7.85
C ARG A 20 12.34 -28.41 6.45
N HIS A 21 12.10 -27.59 5.43
CA HIS A 21 12.46 -27.85 4.04
C HIS A 21 13.86 -27.35 3.65
N GLY A 22 14.68 -26.92 4.62
CA GLY A 22 16.05 -26.45 4.38
C GLY A 22 16.15 -25.00 3.91
N VAL A 23 15.06 -24.24 3.94
CA VAL A 23 15.02 -22.83 3.51
C VAL A 23 14.96 -21.92 4.73
N THR A 24 15.87 -20.95 4.82
CA THR A 24 15.84 -19.94 5.89
C THR A 24 15.22 -18.65 5.34
N ILE A 25 14.16 -18.17 5.99
CA ILE A 25 13.52 -16.90 5.66
C ILE A 25 13.93 -15.87 6.73
N ASP A 26 14.49 -14.74 6.28
CA ASP A 26 14.74 -13.61 7.16
C ASP A 26 13.44 -12.83 7.42
N ILE A 27 12.78 -13.18 8.52
CA ILE A 27 11.53 -12.55 8.94
C ILE A 27 11.74 -11.09 9.38
N ALA A 28 12.92 -10.72 9.87
CA ALA A 28 13.18 -9.34 10.26
C ALA A 28 13.24 -8.44 9.01
N ALA A 29 14.02 -8.83 7.99
CA ALA A 29 14.07 -8.12 6.72
C ALA A 29 12.70 -8.09 6.04
N TRP A 30 11.96 -9.20 6.07
CA TRP A 30 10.61 -9.27 5.50
C TRP A 30 9.63 -8.32 6.20
N LYS A 31 9.62 -8.25 7.54
CA LYS A 31 8.75 -7.35 8.31
C LYS A 31 9.00 -5.88 7.95
N VAL A 32 10.26 -5.48 7.76
CA VAL A 32 10.61 -4.12 7.31
C VAL A 32 10.05 -3.81 5.91
N LEU A 33 10.11 -4.78 4.99
CA LEU A 33 9.55 -4.61 3.65
C LEU A 33 8.02 -4.55 3.67
N GLU A 34 7.36 -5.36 4.50
CA GLU A 34 5.90 -5.34 4.63
C GLU A 34 5.39 -4.02 5.22
N GLU A 35 6.12 -3.45 6.18
CA GLU A 35 5.81 -2.12 6.71
C GLU A 35 5.90 -1.04 5.62
N LYS A 36 7.00 -1.01 4.85
CA LYS A 36 7.15 -0.09 3.71
C LYS A 36 6.04 -0.27 2.67
N ARG A 37 5.69 -1.52 2.35
CA ARG A 37 4.59 -1.84 1.44
C ARG A 37 3.27 -1.23 1.94
N LYS A 38 2.95 -1.42 3.22
CA LYS A 38 1.73 -0.87 3.83
C LYS A 38 1.72 0.66 3.76
N THR A 39 2.82 1.31 4.13
CA THR A 39 2.95 2.78 4.05
C THR A 39 2.75 3.29 2.63
N LEU A 40 3.36 2.65 1.63
CA LEU A 40 3.19 3.04 0.22
C LEU A 40 1.75 2.84 -0.25
N GLN A 41 1.09 1.76 0.18
CA GLN A 41 -0.31 1.51 -0.15
C GLN A 41 -1.21 2.62 0.40
N GLU A 42 -1.06 2.98 1.68
CA GLU A 42 -1.81 4.05 2.32
C GLU A 42 -1.54 5.41 1.65
N HIS A 43 -0.27 5.70 1.35
CA HIS A 43 0.11 6.95 0.68
C HIS A 43 -0.52 7.06 -0.72
N THR A 44 -0.51 5.97 -1.47
CA THR A 44 -1.13 5.91 -2.80
C THR A 44 -2.63 6.14 -2.72
N GLN A 45 -3.32 5.50 -1.77
CA GLN A 45 -4.75 5.70 -1.55
C GLN A 45 -5.08 7.14 -1.15
N ASN A 46 -4.24 7.76 -0.31
CA ASN A 46 -4.39 9.15 0.10
C ASN A 46 -4.26 10.10 -1.11
N LEU A 47 -3.19 9.94 -1.90
CA LEU A 47 -2.98 10.74 -3.13
C LEU A 47 -4.12 10.56 -4.12
N GLN A 48 -4.60 9.33 -4.29
CA GLN A 48 -5.72 9.01 -5.17
C GLN A 48 -7.02 9.71 -4.70
N SER A 49 -7.28 9.73 -3.40
CA SER A 49 -8.42 10.44 -2.82
C SER A 49 -8.32 11.96 -2.98
N LYS A 50 -7.13 12.52 -2.71
CA LYS A 50 -6.83 13.94 -2.93
C LYS A 50 -7.06 14.33 -4.39
N ARG A 51 -6.50 13.58 -5.34
CA ARG A 51 -6.67 13.80 -6.78
C ARG A 51 -8.14 13.82 -7.18
N ASN A 52 -8.93 12.85 -6.72
CA ASN A 52 -10.36 12.76 -7.06
C ASN A 52 -11.15 13.94 -6.47
N THR A 53 -10.78 14.37 -5.26
CA THR A 53 -11.40 15.53 -4.60
C THR A 53 -11.10 16.82 -5.36
N LEU A 54 -9.83 17.04 -5.72
CA LEU A 54 -9.41 18.19 -6.52
C LEU A 54 -10.07 18.20 -7.90
N ALA A 55 -10.11 17.06 -8.60
CA ALA A 55 -10.76 16.96 -9.90
C ALA A 55 -12.26 17.34 -9.84
N LYS A 56 -12.94 16.94 -8.76
CA LYS A 56 -14.35 17.33 -8.52
C LYS A 56 -14.48 18.83 -8.27
N GLN A 57 -13.62 19.42 -7.45
CA GLN A 57 -13.61 20.86 -7.18
C GLN A 57 -13.37 21.67 -8.45
N ILE A 58 -12.39 21.27 -9.27
CA ILE A 58 -12.10 21.88 -10.57
C ILE A 58 -13.32 21.80 -11.49
N GLY A 59 -13.99 20.65 -11.56
CA GLY A 59 -15.20 20.48 -12.37
C GLY A 59 -16.32 21.45 -11.94
N ILE A 60 -16.53 21.61 -10.63
CA ILE A 60 -17.51 22.55 -10.07
C ILE A 60 -17.13 24.00 -10.40
N ALA A 61 -15.87 24.41 -10.16
CA ALA A 61 -15.41 25.77 -10.44
C ALA A 61 -15.59 26.12 -11.93
N LYS A 62 -15.18 25.22 -12.83
CA LYS A 62 -15.39 25.39 -14.28
C LYS A 62 -16.86 25.50 -14.65
N SER A 63 -17.75 24.71 -14.03
CA SER A 63 -19.20 24.80 -14.29
C SER A 63 -19.81 26.15 -13.86
N LYS A 64 -19.17 26.83 -12.90
CA LYS A 64 -19.57 28.15 -12.40
C LYS A 64 -18.84 29.31 -13.10
N ASN A 65 -18.01 29.04 -14.11
CA ASN A 65 -17.09 30.00 -14.72
C ASN A 65 -16.11 30.64 -13.71
N GLU A 66 -15.80 29.95 -12.62
CA GLU A 66 -14.79 30.34 -11.63
C GLU A 66 -13.40 29.85 -12.07
N ASP A 67 -12.34 30.60 -11.76
CA ASP A 67 -10.96 30.18 -12.02
C ASP A 67 -10.57 29.03 -11.07
N ALA A 68 -9.96 28.00 -11.64
CA ALA A 68 -9.53 26.79 -10.92
C ALA A 68 -8.00 26.67 -10.83
N ALA A 69 -7.23 27.66 -11.28
CA ALA A 69 -5.76 27.60 -11.30
C ALA A 69 -5.11 27.54 -9.90
N ALA A 70 -5.82 27.93 -8.85
CA ALA A 70 -5.34 27.95 -7.47
C ALA A 70 -5.78 26.73 -6.62
N LEU A 71 -6.52 25.76 -7.20
CA LEU A 71 -7.03 24.55 -6.54
C LEU A 71 -6.15 23.33 -6.84
#